data_AF-A0A1H3NQU1-F1
#
_entry.id   AF-A0A1H3NQU1-F1
#
_cell.length_a   1.000
_cell.length_b   1.000
_cell.length_c   1.000
_cell.angle_alpha   90.00
_cell.angle_beta   90.00
_cell.angle_gamma   90.00
#
_symmetry.space_group_name_H-M   'P 1'
#
loop_
_entity.id
_entity.type
_entity.pdbx_description
1 polymer ?
#
loop_
_entity_poly.entity_id
_entity_poly.type
_entity_poly.pdbx_seq_one_letter_code
_entity_poly.pdbx_strand_id
1 'polypeptide(L)'
;MGVWWRDSPAKLVELLRRRGLDPDRVDDVEAAWQAFREFLAVPVDGLEADPDADSDGWIIQWGRYSWHDNLPSLGFTRQFGVGDHQPEYWQVSLELVFSDGPAIDQLHAQDTGFDFSAQGQEQDAALSEAERELHHDPALQALWKSTPTRSAITLERAG
;
A
#
# COMPACT_ATOMS: atom_id res chain seq x y z
N MET A 1 -3.43 -13.63 18.17
CA MET A 1 -3.93 -12.32 18.60
C MET A 1 -3.37 -11.34 17.61
N GLY A 2 -4.24 -10.73 16.81
CA GLY A 2 -3.86 -9.80 15.77
C GLY A 2 -3.61 -8.39 16.32
N VAL A 3 -3.27 -7.48 15.42
CA VAL A 3 -3.29 -6.04 15.70
C VAL A 3 -4.71 -5.54 15.48
N TRP A 4 -5.26 -4.74 16.38
CA TRP A 4 -6.57 -4.14 16.17
C TRP A 4 -6.51 -3.19 14.96
N TRP A 5 -7.49 -3.22 14.05
CA TRP A 5 -7.40 -2.49 12.77
C TRP A 5 -7.09 -0.98 12.90
N ARG A 6 -7.53 -0.34 13.99
CA ARG A 6 -7.24 1.09 14.25
C ARG A 6 -5.77 1.35 14.60
N ASP A 7 -5.08 0.34 15.10
CA ASP A 7 -3.66 0.39 15.48
C ASP A 7 -2.74 -0.06 14.33
N SER A 8 -3.31 -0.56 13.23
CA SER A 8 -2.57 -1.00 12.04
C SER A 8 -1.61 0.05 11.45
N PRO A 9 -1.92 1.37 11.41
CA PRO A 9 -0.95 2.38 10.97
C PRO A 9 0.31 2.40 11.82
N ALA A 10 0.16 2.26 13.15
CA ALA A 10 1.29 2.21 14.06
C ALA A 10 2.14 0.95 13.81
N LYS A 11 1.51 -0.15 13.39
CA LYS A 11 2.22 -1.37 13.01
C LYS A 11 3.04 -1.18 11.74
N LEU A 12 2.50 -0.52 10.72
CA LEU A 12 3.25 -0.20 9.49
C LEU A 12 4.44 0.73 9.79
N VAL A 13 4.24 1.75 10.64
CA VAL A 13 5.32 2.62 11.14
C VAL A 13 6.43 1.81 11.82
N GLU A 14 6.08 0.86 12.69
CA GLU A 14 7.04 -0.02 13.35
C GLU A 14 7.86 -0.82 12.34
N LEU A 15 7.20 -1.41 11.34
CA LEU A 15 7.84 -2.26 10.32
C LEU A 15 8.77 -1.47 9.39
N LEU A 16 8.42 -0.24 9.02
CA LEU A 16 9.30 0.67 8.29
C LEU A 16 10.55 1.02 9.11
N ARG A 17 10.37 1.40 10.38
CA ARG A 17 11.49 1.74 11.28
C ARG A 17 12.43 0.56 11.52
N ARG A 18 11.90 -0.67 11.60
CA ARG A 18 12.72 -1.89 11.72
C ARG A 18 13.63 -2.10 10.51
N ARG A 19 13.29 -1.54 9.36
CA ARG A 19 14.13 -1.52 8.14
C ARG A 19 15.04 -0.30 8.04
N GLY A 20 15.03 0.59 9.03
CA GLY A 20 15.82 1.82 9.04
C GLY A 20 15.19 2.98 8.27
N LEU A 21 13.92 2.87 7.88
CA LEU A 21 13.20 3.93 7.18
C LEU A 21 12.56 4.92 8.14
N ASP A 22 12.55 6.19 7.75
CA ASP A 22 11.72 7.23 8.37
C ASP A 22 10.32 7.24 7.71
N PRO A 23 9.23 6.96 8.43
CA PRO A 23 7.88 6.94 7.85
C PRO A 23 7.45 8.26 7.21
N ASP A 24 7.97 9.39 7.70
CA ASP A 24 7.65 10.73 7.18
C ASP A 24 8.58 11.12 6.01
N ARG A 25 9.62 10.33 5.76
CA ARG A 25 10.62 10.57 4.71
C ARG A 25 11.27 9.30 4.21
N VAL A 26 10.47 8.39 3.67
CA VAL A 26 10.94 7.15 3.04
C VAL A 26 11.84 7.49 1.86
N ASP A 27 13.04 6.91 1.83
CA ASP A 27 14.06 7.15 0.79
C ASP A 27 14.38 5.92 -0.07
N ASP A 28 13.89 4.74 0.32
CA ASP A 28 14.04 3.46 -0.37
C ASP A 28 12.68 2.78 -0.56
N VAL A 29 12.22 2.76 -1.82
CA VAL A 29 10.92 2.18 -2.22
C VAL A 29 10.90 0.66 -2.05
N GLU A 30 12.02 -0.01 -2.34
CA GLU A 30 12.12 -1.47 -2.21
C GLU A 30 12.01 -1.87 -0.73
N ALA A 31 12.74 -1.19 0.14
CA ALA A 31 12.64 -1.44 1.58
C ALA A 31 11.22 -1.14 2.11
N ALA A 32 10.56 -0.10 1.60
CA ALA A 32 9.17 0.23 1.95
C ALA A 32 8.19 -0.84 1.48
N TRP A 33 8.34 -1.34 0.25
CA TRP A 33 7.57 -2.45 -0.29
C TRP A 33 7.72 -3.70 0.57
N GLN A 34 8.95 -4.07 0.97
CA GLN A 34 9.17 -5.22 1.84
C GLN A 34 8.51 -5.04 3.23
N ALA A 35 8.52 -3.82 3.79
CA ALA A 35 7.79 -3.53 5.03
C ALA A 35 6.28 -3.68 4.85
N PHE A 36 5.76 -3.23 3.70
CA PHE A 36 4.36 -3.39 3.38
C PHE A 36 3.97 -4.87 3.20
N ARG A 37 4.80 -5.69 2.53
CA ARG A 37 4.59 -7.15 2.44
C ARG A 37 4.54 -7.82 3.81
N GLU A 38 5.45 -7.46 4.72
CA GLU A 38 5.38 -7.94 6.10
C GLU A 38 4.12 -7.46 6.81
N PHE A 39 3.69 -6.22 6.54
CA PHE A 39 2.48 -5.66 7.11
C PHE A 39 1.24 -6.43 6.65
N LEU A 40 1.14 -6.82 5.38
CA LEU A 40 0.05 -7.65 4.85
C LEU A 40 -0.05 -9.02 5.54
N ALA A 41 1.08 -9.58 5.97
CA ALA A 41 1.12 -10.84 6.71
C ALA A 41 0.74 -10.71 8.20
N VAL A 42 0.59 -9.48 8.73
CA VAL A 42 0.14 -9.29 10.11
C VAL A 42 -1.35 -9.60 10.22
N PRO A 43 -1.77 -10.52 11.12
CA PRO A 43 -3.18 -10.76 11.40
C PRO A 43 -3.82 -9.50 11.98
N VAL A 44 -5.02 -9.15 11.50
CA VAL A 44 -5.77 -7.97 11.96
C VAL A 44 -7.04 -8.42 12.66
N ASP A 45 -7.28 -7.86 13.84
CA ASP A 45 -8.50 -8.10 14.62
C ASP A 45 -9.51 -6.97 14.36
N GLY A 46 -10.81 -7.31 14.43
CA GLY A 46 -11.91 -6.35 14.30
C GLY A 46 -12.46 -6.16 12.89
N LEU A 47 -12.06 -7.04 11.98
CA LEU A 47 -12.62 -7.16 10.63
C LEU A 47 -13.96 -7.88 10.67
N GLU A 48 -14.76 -7.70 9.62
CA GLU A 48 -15.98 -8.49 9.42
C GLU A 48 -15.65 -9.99 9.41
N ALA A 49 -16.46 -10.78 10.12
CA ALA A 49 -16.17 -12.19 10.37
C ALA A 49 -16.67 -13.13 9.26
N ASP A 50 -17.40 -12.61 8.28
CA ASP A 50 -17.86 -13.40 7.13
C ASP A 50 -16.66 -13.78 6.26
N PRO A 51 -16.33 -15.09 6.12
CA PRO A 51 -15.19 -15.53 5.32
C PRO A 51 -15.35 -15.23 3.82
N ASP A 52 -16.56 -14.96 3.34
CA ASP A 52 -16.83 -14.56 1.95
C ASP A 52 -16.83 -13.02 1.79
N ALA A 53 -16.63 -12.26 2.87
CA ALA A 53 -16.50 -10.80 2.78
C ALA A 53 -15.07 -10.41 2.40
N ASP A 54 -14.98 -9.51 1.41
CA ASP A 54 -13.77 -8.82 0.94
C ASP A 54 -13.23 -7.84 2.02
N SER A 55 -12.89 -8.38 3.18
CA SER A 55 -12.70 -7.65 4.43
C SER A 55 -11.23 -7.40 4.80
N ASP A 56 -10.28 -8.04 4.09
CA ASP A 56 -8.84 -7.83 4.24
C ASP A 56 -8.16 -7.89 2.88
N GLY A 57 -8.11 -6.74 2.20
CA GLY A 57 -7.57 -6.64 0.85
C GLY A 57 -6.38 -5.71 0.76
N TRP A 58 -5.75 -5.67 -0.41
CA TRP A 58 -4.68 -4.72 -0.68
C TRP A 58 -4.67 -4.30 -2.15
N ILE A 59 -4.06 -3.15 -2.39
CA ILE A 59 -3.93 -2.55 -3.72
C ILE A 59 -2.64 -1.72 -3.78
N ILE A 60 -2.03 -1.68 -4.96
CA ILE A 60 -0.95 -0.74 -5.28
C ILE A 60 -1.49 0.24 -6.30
N GLN A 61 -1.34 1.53 -6.03
CA GLN A 61 -1.85 2.60 -6.88
C GLN A 61 -0.72 3.53 -7.26
N TRP A 62 -0.73 4.03 -8.48
CA TRP A 62 0.24 5.02 -8.94
C TRP A 62 -0.42 6.03 -9.86
N GLY A 63 0.23 7.18 -9.99
CA GLY A 63 -0.28 8.23 -10.87
C GLY A 63 0.08 9.61 -10.39
N ARG A 64 -0.72 10.57 -10.84
CA ARG A 64 -0.57 11.99 -10.51
C ARG A 64 -1.92 12.48 -10.03
N TYR A 65 -1.99 12.83 -8.76
CA TYR A 65 -3.26 13.19 -8.11
C TYR A 65 -3.22 14.64 -7.61
N SER A 66 -4.39 15.30 -7.61
CA SER A 66 -4.51 16.72 -7.25
C SER A 66 -4.15 16.98 -5.79
N TRP A 67 -4.43 16.03 -4.89
CA TRP A 67 -4.05 16.10 -3.47
C TRP A 67 -2.55 15.85 -3.24
N HIS A 68 -1.83 15.44 -4.29
CA HIS A 68 -0.37 15.36 -4.31
C HIS A 68 0.26 16.44 -5.19
N ASP A 69 -0.36 17.62 -5.31
CA ASP A 69 0.15 18.74 -6.12
C ASP A 69 0.37 18.34 -7.61
N ASN A 70 -0.30 17.28 -8.08
CA ASN A 70 -0.08 16.62 -9.37
C ASN A 70 1.34 16.09 -9.58
N LEU A 71 2.09 15.86 -8.50
CA LEU A 71 3.37 15.15 -8.54
C LEU A 71 3.15 13.63 -8.71
N PRO A 72 4.14 12.91 -9.27
CA PRO A 72 4.09 11.45 -9.35
C PRO A 72 4.04 10.84 -7.96
N SER A 73 3.16 9.86 -7.78
CA SER A 73 2.99 9.15 -6.51
C SER A 73 2.84 7.65 -6.72
N LEU A 74 3.24 6.90 -5.69
CA LEU A 74 3.06 5.47 -5.54
C LEU A 74 2.47 5.21 -4.15
N GLY A 75 1.37 4.48 -4.08
CA GLY A 75 0.67 4.15 -2.85
C GLY A 75 0.61 2.64 -2.64
N PHE A 76 0.91 2.20 -1.42
CA PHE A 76 0.67 0.83 -0.97
C PHE A 76 -0.44 0.84 0.08
N THR A 77 -1.56 0.20 -0.22
CA THR A 77 -2.78 0.33 0.58
C THR A 77 -3.30 -1.04 1.00
N ARG A 78 -3.58 -1.21 2.29
CA ARG A 78 -4.33 -2.35 2.83
C ARG A 78 -5.72 -1.86 3.25
N GLN A 79 -6.76 -2.56 2.83
CA GLN A 79 -8.15 -2.25 3.11
C GLN A 79 -8.72 -3.23 4.14
N PHE A 80 -9.56 -2.69 5.02
CA PHE A 80 -10.26 -3.39 6.08
C PHE A 80 -11.76 -3.17 5.93
N GLY A 81 -12.53 -4.25 5.76
CA GLY A 81 -13.97 -4.24 5.94
C GLY A 81 -14.28 -4.44 7.42
N VAL A 82 -14.92 -3.45 8.06
CA VAL A 82 -15.25 -3.49 9.49
C VAL A 82 -16.75 -3.30 9.71
N GLY A 83 -17.31 -4.05 10.66
CA GLY A 83 -18.75 -4.03 10.97
C GLY A 83 -19.44 -5.35 10.65
N ASP A 84 -20.77 -5.32 10.64
CA ASP A 84 -21.62 -6.49 10.38
C ASP A 84 -22.55 -6.21 9.18
N HIS A 85 -22.62 -7.16 8.23
CA HIS A 85 -23.58 -7.28 7.11
C HIS A 85 -23.47 -6.22 6.00
N GLN A 86 -22.91 -5.04 6.29
CA GLN A 86 -22.49 -4.03 5.33
C GLN A 86 -21.22 -3.37 5.86
N PRO A 87 -20.03 -3.86 5.49
CA PRO A 87 -18.79 -3.38 6.05
C PRO A 87 -18.55 -1.92 5.68
N GLU A 88 -18.11 -1.14 6.65
CA GLU A 88 -17.42 0.12 6.36
C GLU A 88 -15.99 -0.21 5.94
N TYR A 89 -15.56 0.31 4.80
CA TYR A 89 -14.19 0.10 4.35
C TYR A 89 -13.28 1.18 4.89
N TRP A 90 -12.18 0.75 5.51
CA TRP A 90 -11.10 1.61 6.01
C TRP A 90 -9.80 1.21 5.34
N GLN A 91 -8.93 2.17 5.08
CA GLN A 91 -7.68 1.96 4.34
C GLN A 91 -6.50 2.51 5.12
N VAL A 92 -5.48 1.67 5.25
CA VAL A 92 -4.15 2.09 5.69
C VAL A 92 -3.26 2.20 4.47
N SER A 93 -2.83 3.41 4.16
CA SER A 93 -2.05 3.70 2.96
C SER A 93 -0.68 4.23 3.36
N LEU A 94 0.38 3.69 2.75
CA LEU A 94 1.68 4.35 2.65
C LEU A 94 1.75 5.04 1.30
N GLU A 95 1.73 6.36 1.31
CA GLU A 95 1.85 7.19 0.11
C GLU A 95 3.30 7.67 -0.02
N LEU A 96 3.88 7.48 -1.20
CA LEU A 96 5.20 7.97 -1.58
C LEU A 96 5.02 8.96 -2.73
N VAL A 97 5.55 10.16 -2.60
CA VAL A 97 5.48 11.17 -3.67
C VAL A 97 6.87 11.59 -4.08
N PHE A 98 7.05 11.82 -5.37
CA PHE A 98 8.34 11.99 -6.01
C PHE A 98 8.44 13.37 -6.65
N SER A 99 9.66 13.86 -6.84
CA SER A 99 9.89 15.01 -7.71
C SER A 99 9.64 14.63 -9.15
N ASP A 100 9.23 15.62 -9.95
CA ASP A 100 9.14 15.45 -11.39
C ASP A 100 10.48 15.08 -12.04
N GLY A 101 10.38 14.29 -13.11
CA GLY A 101 11.52 13.91 -13.92
C GLY A 101 11.09 13.32 -15.26
N PRO A 102 11.94 13.40 -16.29
CA PRO A 102 11.59 12.96 -17.65
C PRO A 102 11.25 11.47 -17.74
N ALA A 103 11.73 10.65 -16.80
CA ALA A 103 11.45 9.21 -16.76
C ALA A 103 10.03 8.87 -16.25
N ILE A 104 9.35 9.81 -15.59
CA ILE A 104 8.05 9.60 -14.92
C ILE A 104 7.01 10.67 -15.29
N ASP A 105 7.35 11.52 -16.27
CA ASP A 105 6.50 12.61 -16.77
C ASP A 105 5.17 12.08 -17.33
N GLN A 106 5.20 10.88 -17.93
CA GLN A 106 4.03 10.22 -18.54
C GLN A 106 3.31 9.24 -17.60
N LEU A 107 3.54 9.32 -16.28
CA LEU A 107 2.88 8.43 -15.34
C LEU A 107 1.37 8.68 -15.32
N HIS A 108 0.60 7.73 -15.86
CA HIS A 108 -0.86 7.75 -15.82
C HIS A 108 -1.38 7.13 -14.53
N ALA A 109 -2.56 7.57 -14.10
CA ALA A 109 -3.22 7.01 -12.93
C ALA A 109 -3.73 5.60 -13.22
N GLN A 110 -3.28 4.63 -12.45
CA GLN A 110 -3.66 3.23 -12.56
C GLN A 110 -3.39 2.50 -11.23
N ASP A 111 -3.89 1.28 -11.10
CA ASP A 111 -3.71 0.43 -9.94
C ASP A 111 -3.73 -1.05 -10.34
N THR A 112 -3.37 -1.92 -9.39
CA THR A 112 -3.39 -3.38 -9.56
C THR A 112 -4.78 -3.99 -9.48
N GLY A 113 -5.81 -3.21 -9.11
CA GLY A 113 -7.05 -3.72 -8.52
C GLY A 113 -6.84 -4.26 -7.10
N PHE A 114 -7.94 -4.39 -6.35
CA PHE A 114 -7.91 -5.03 -5.03
C PHE A 114 -7.72 -6.53 -5.16
N ASP A 115 -6.81 -7.07 -4.35
CA ASP A 115 -6.63 -8.49 -4.13
C ASP A 115 -7.02 -8.85 -2.69
N PHE A 116 -7.87 -9.86 -2.55
CA PHE A 116 -8.37 -10.41 -1.28
C PHE A 116 -7.92 -11.87 -1.09
N SER A 117 -6.84 -12.28 -1.76
CA SER A 117 -6.33 -13.65 -1.70
C SER A 117 -5.99 -14.01 -0.26
N ALA A 118 -6.30 -15.25 0.14
CA ALA A 118 -6.04 -15.70 1.50
C ALA A 118 -4.54 -15.64 1.85
N GLN A 119 -4.23 -15.31 3.11
CA GLN A 119 -2.86 -15.24 3.60
C GLN A 119 -2.10 -16.56 3.35
N GLY A 120 -0.81 -16.44 3.01
CA GLY A 120 0.05 -17.57 2.67
C GLY A 120 0.29 -17.65 1.16
N GLN A 121 0.17 -18.85 0.59
CA GLN A 121 0.62 -19.11 -0.78
C GLN A 121 -0.15 -18.30 -1.85
N GLU A 122 -1.45 -18.07 -1.65
CA GLU A 122 -2.27 -17.32 -2.62
C GLU A 122 -1.88 -15.84 -2.61
N GLN A 123 -1.79 -15.22 -1.43
CA GLN A 123 -1.28 -13.87 -1.26
C GLN A 123 0.15 -13.70 -1.80
N ASP A 124 1.06 -14.65 -1.55
CA ASP A 124 2.43 -14.62 -2.08
C ASP A 124 2.46 -14.64 -3.63
N ALA A 125 1.56 -15.41 -4.25
CA ALA A 125 1.42 -15.46 -5.70
C ALA A 125 0.87 -14.15 -6.26
N ALA A 126 -0.16 -13.58 -5.63
CA ALA A 126 -0.74 -12.30 -6.03
C ALA A 126 0.27 -11.15 -5.90
N LEU A 127 1.02 -11.09 -4.80
CA LEU A 127 2.10 -10.12 -4.59
C LEU A 127 3.21 -10.24 -5.65
N SER A 128 3.57 -11.47 -6.02
CA SER A 128 4.57 -11.73 -7.06
C SER A 128 4.09 -11.32 -8.45
N GLU A 129 2.79 -11.38 -8.72
CA GLU A 129 2.19 -10.91 -9.97
C GLU A 129 2.19 -9.38 -10.02
N ALA A 130 1.73 -8.72 -8.96
CA ALA A 130 1.74 -7.26 -8.85
C ALA A 130 3.18 -6.70 -8.98
N GLU A 131 4.15 -7.31 -8.30
CA GLU A 131 5.56 -6.92 -8.42
C GLU A 131 6.07 -7.06 -9.87
N ARG A 132 5.63 -8.10 -10.60
CA ARG A 132 5.98 -8.27 -12.02
C ARG A 132 5.35 -7.19 -12.90
N GLU A 133 4.09 -6.82 -12.65
CA GLU A 133 3.41 -5.75 -13.38
C GLU A 133 4.11 -4.41 -13.17
N LEU A 134 4.40 -4.06 -11.90
CA LEU A 134 5.13 -2.85 -11.53
C LEU A 134 6.52 -2.78 -12.20
N HIS A 135 7.21 -3.91 -12.30
CA HIS A 135 8.49 -3.99 -12.97
C HIS A 135 8.39 -4.14 -14.49
N HIS A 136 7.21 -4.29 -15.09
CA HIS A 136 7.08 -4.32 -16.54
C HIS A 136 7.04 -2.91 -17.14
N ASP A 137 6.47 -1.95 -16.42
CA ASP A 137 6.37 -0.56 -16.85
C ASP A 137 7.68 0.21 -16.60
N PRO A 138 8.33 0.80 -17.63
CA PRO A 138 9.57 1.57 -17.46
C PRO A 138 9.45 2.79 -16.54
N ALA A 139 8.30 3.46 -16.52
CA ALA A 139 8.05 4.62 -15.64
C ALA A 139 7.95 4.17 -14.18
N LEU A 140 7.29 3.03 -13.92
CA LEU A 140 7.23 2.45 -12.58
C LEU A 140 8.59 1.94 -12.12
N GLN A 141 9.38 1.31 -12.99
CA GLN A 141 10.77 0.98 -12.66
C GLN A 141 11.61 2.21 -12.32
N ALA A 142 11.40 3.33 -13.01
CA ALA A 142 12.10 4.58 -12.71
C ALA A 142 11.67 5.16 -11.36
N LEU A 143 10.36 5.14 -11.06
CA LEU A 143 9.81 5.47 -9.75
C LEU A 143 10.43 4.61 -8.63
N TRP A 144 10.48 3.29 -8.84
CA TRP A 144 10.99 2.32 -7.87
C TRP A 144 12.47 2.54 -7.53
N LYS A 145 13.24 3.08 -8.47
CA LYS A 145 14.67 3.41 -8.29
C LYS A 145 14.90 4.84 -7.82
N SER A 146 13.84 5.64 -7.73
CA SER A 146 13.91 7.04 -7.32
C SER A 146 13.71 7.18 -5.81
N THR A 147 14.17 8.30 -5.27
CA THR A 147 13.96 8.65 -3.87
C THR A 147 12.68 9.49 -3.75
N PRO A 148 11.66 9.06 -2.98
CA PRO A 148 10.51 9.89 -2.66
C PRO A 148 10.96 11.19 -1.97
N THR A 149 10.27 12.29 -2.26
CA THR A 149 10.50 13.58 -1.58
C THR A 149 9.64 13.75 -0.35
N ARG A 150 8.51 13.06 -0.29
CA ARG A 150 7.63 12.98 0.89
C ARG A 150 7.01 11.60 0.96
N SER A 151 6.72 11.18 2.19
CA SER A 151 5.87 10.03 2.44
C SER A 151 4.89 10.32 3.57
N ALA A 152 3.78 9.61 3.56
CA ALA A 152 2.77 9.71 4.61
C ALA A 152 2.14 8.34 4.84
N ILE A 153 1.74 8.09 6.09
CA ILE A 153 0.88 6.96 6.43
C ILE A 153 -0.46 7.52 6.89
N THR A 154 -1.53 7.05 6.28
CA THR A 154 -2.89 7.48 6.60
C THR A 154 -3.74 6.31 7.06
N LEU A 155 -4.80 6.61 7.81
CA LEU A 155 -5.91 5.71 8.08
C LEU A 155 -7.19 6.48 7.76
N GLU A 156 -7.83 6.12 6.67
CA GLU A 156 -8.98 6.84 6.15
C GLU A 156 -10.14 5.89 5.86
N ARG A 157 -11.36 6.40 5.94
CA ARG A 157 -12.54 5.65 5.51
C ARG A 157 -12.62 5.74 3.99
N ALA A 158 -12.70 4.61 3.31
CA ALA A 158 -12.96 4.57 1.88
C ALA A 158 -14.37 5.10 1.60
N GLY A 159 -14.49 5.95 0.58
CA GLY A 159 -15.70 6.70 0.24
C GLY A 159 -16.67 5.94 -0.66
#